data_AF-A0ABD6YL18-F1
#
_entry.id   AF-A0ABD6YL18-F1
#
_cell.length_a   1.000
_cell.length_b   1.000
_cell.length_c   1.000
_cell.angle_alpha   90.00
_cell.angle_beta   90.00
_cell.angle_gamma   90.00
#
_symmetry.space_group_name_H-M   'P 1'
#
loop_
_entity.id
_entity.type
_entity.pdbx_description
1 polymer ?
#
loop_
_entity_poly.entity_id
_entity_poly.type
_entity_poly.pdbx_seq_one_letter_code
_entity_poly.pdbx_strand_id
1 'polypeptide(L)'
;MISSGQEKLNRKDVNKGIWKFIFSFLFLSGFSFLSVFLFFKSSEYQKENIQKEVENYKNILNKNELLQSKMEGIYSKMSIIANDKVKNDDFLRDNIVEDIHDCKNIMGKDSVKEFKQYASLLKNINEMVSLKDKLISASLEERAALNNLQECQGRLNIVTSKILNDVPKVGPRRRPRSIR
;
A
#
# COMPACT_ATOMS: atom_id res chain seq x y z
N MET A 1 99.94 22.58 -16.43
CA MET A 1 98.81 23.28 -17.08
C MET A 1 97.65 22.32 -17.30
N ILE A 2 96.83 22.05 -16.28
CA ILE A 2 95.46 21.53 -16.43
C ILE A 2 94.75 22.02 -15.17
N SER A 3 93.81 22.97 -15.25
CA SER A 3 93.02 23.31 -14.05
C SER A 3 91.70 24.04 -14.32
N SER A 4 91.59 24.89 -15.36
CA SER A 4 90.38 25.71 -15.53
C SER A 4 89.19 25.01 -16.21
N GLY A 5 89.43 23.93 -16.96
CA GLY A 5 88.39 23.20 -17.70
C GLY A 5 87.62 22.17 -16.87
N GLN A 6 88.31 21.44 -15.98
CA GLN A 6 87.68 20.40 -15.15
C GLN A 6 86.80 20.99 -14.04
N GLU A 7 87.18 22.13 -13.46
CA GLU A 7 86.40 22.80 -12.42
C GLU A 7 85.04 23.33 -12.95
N LYS A 8 85.02 23.84 -14.19
CA LYS A 8 83.78 24.29 -14.87
C LYS A 8 82.87 23.14 -15.30
N LEU A 9 83.42 21.99 -15.70
CA LEU A 9 82.65 20.78 -16.01
C LEU A 9 81.99 20.20 -14.76
N ASN A 10 82.74 20.15 -13.65
CA ASN A 10 82.23 19.68 -12.36
C ASN A 10 81.06 20.53 -11.86
N ARG A 11 81.14 21.86 -12.01
CA ARG A 11 80.06 22.78 -11.60
C ARG A 11 78.75 22.59 -12.39
N LYS A 12 78.84 22.25 -13.68
CA LYS A 12 77.66 21.98 -14.52
C LYS A 12 77.00 20.64 -14.19
N ASP A 13 77.80 19.60 -13.96
CA ASP A 13 77.27 18.28 -13.57
C ASP A 13 76.67 18.30 -12.16
N VAL A 14 77.29 19.02 -11.23
CA VAL A 14 76.73 19.26 -9.88
C VAL A 14 75.40 20.00 -9.96
N ASN A 15 75.30 21.08 -10.76
CA ASN A 15 74.05 21.81 -10.94
C ASN A 15 72.94 20.94 -11.57
N LYS A 16 73.29 20.05 -12.50
CA LYS A 16 72.34 19.10 -13.11
C LYS A 16 71.85 18.06 -12.11
N GLY A 17 72.73 17.56 -11.23
CA GLY A 17 72.38 16.67 -10.13
C GLY A 17 71.42 17.32 -9.12
N ILE A 18 71.70 18.57 -8.74
CA ILE A 18 70.85 19.36 -7.83
C ILE A 18 69.46 19.59 -8.44
N TRP A 19 69.39 19.95 -9.73
CA TRP A 19 68.10 20.10 -10.42
C TRP A 19 67.32 18.79 -10.46
N LYS A 20 67.97 17.67 -10.77
CA LYS A 20 67.31 16.34 -10.76
C LYS A 20 66.78 15.97 -9.37
N PHE A 21 67.54 16.28 -8.31
CA PHE A 21 67.10 16.09 -6.93
C PHE A 21 65.89 16.96 -6.58
N ILE A 22 65.93 18.25 -6.93
CA ILE A 22 64.82 19.20 -6.69
C ILE A 22 63.54 18.73 -7.39
N PHE A 23 63.63 18.29 -8.65
CA PHE A 23 62.46 17.77 -9.38
C PHE A 23 61.90 16.49 -8.75
N SER A 24 62.77 15.55 -8.38
CA SER A 24 62.34 14.31 -7.72
C SER A 24 61.71 14.61 -6.35
N PHE A 25 62.26 15.57 -5.61
CA PHE A 25 61.72 16.01 -4.33
C PHE A 25 60.36 16.70 -4.48
N LEU A 26 60.21 17.63 -5.43
CA LEU A 26 58.93 18.27 -5.74
C LEU A 26 57.88 17.23 -6.17
N PHE A 27 58.28 16.27 -6.99
CA PHE A 27 57.37 15.23 -7.46
C PHE A 27 56.89 14.33 -6.32
N LEU A 28 57.80 13.82 -5.48
CA LEU A 28 57.41 13.01 -4.31
C LEU A 28 56.58 13.82 -3.31
N SER A 29 56.97 15.06 -3.03
CA SER A 29 56.24 15.95 -2.14
C SER A 29 54.84 16.23 -2.68
N GLY A 30 54.73 16.61 -3.96
CA GLY A 30 53.47 16.86 -4.64
C GLY A 30 52.57 15.62 -4.66
N PHE A 31 53.13 14.44 -4.94
CA PHE A 31 52.38 13.18 -4.92
C PHE A 31 51.87 12.84 -3.51
N SER A 32 52.69 13.08 -2.48
CA SER A 32 52.28 12.90 -1.08
C SER A 32 51.12 13.84 -0.70
N PHE A 33 51.22 15.13 -1.03
CA PHE A 33 50.13 16.09 -0.80
C PHE A 33 48.88 15.74 -1.60
N LEU A 34 49.02 15.29 -2.85
CA LEU A 34 47.91 14.89 -3.69
C LEU A 34 47.16 13.67 -3.12
N SER A 35 47.89 12.69 -2.58
CA SER A 35 47.28 11.52 -1.93
C SER A 35 46.42 11.92 -0.73
N VAL A 36 46.93 12.81 0.13
CA VAL A 36 46.17 13.34 1.28
C VAL A 36 44.96 14.14 0.80
N PHE A 37 45.12 14.99 -0.22
CA PHE A 37 44.02 15.77 -0.79
C PHE A 37 42.89 14.88 -1.35
N LEU A 38 43.25 13.85 -2.11
CA LEU A 38 42.27 12.89 -2.65
C LEU A 38 41.57 12.12 -1.54
N PHE A 39 42.27 11.78 -0.46
CA PHE A 39 41.67 11.13 0.70
C PHE A 39 40.61 12.01 1.37
N PHE A 40 40.91 13.29 1.63
CA PHE A 40 39.93 14.22 2.18
C PHE A 40 38.72 14.42 1.27
N LYS A 41 38.96 14.62 -0.04
CA LYS A 41 37.89 14.77 -1.02
C LYS A 41 37.00 13.53 -1.12
N SER A 42 37.61 12.34 -1.09
CA SER A 42 36.88 11.07 -1.07
C SER A 42 36.08 10.90 0.22
N SER A 43 36.64 11.29 1.37
CA SER A 43 35.95 11.22 2.66
C SER A 43 34.72 12.12 2.70
N GLU A 44 34.81 13.34 2.17
CA GLU A 44 33.69 14.27 2.10
C GLU A 44 32.57 13.72 1.20
N TYR A 45 32.92 13.22 0.01
CA TYR A 45 31.96 12.60 -0.90
C TYR A 45 31.29 11.36 -0.29
N GLN A 46 32.07 10.51 0.39
CA GLN A 46 31.53 9.33 1.07
C GLN A 46 30.59 9.71 2.22
N LYS A 47 30.93 10.73 3.02
CA LYS A 47 30.06 11.21 4.10
C LYS A 47 28.72 11.71 3.56
N GLU A 48 28.73 12.50 2.48
CA GLU A 48 27.50 13.01 1.88
C GLU A 48 26.63 11.87 1.33
N ASN A 49 27.23 10.89 0.65
CA ASN A 49 26.50 9.73 0.13
C ASN A 49 25.90 8.89 1.25
N ILE A 50 26.66 8.62 2.32
CA ILE A 50 26.17 7.85 3.49
C ILE A 50 25.03 8.62 4.17
N GLN A 51 25.13 9.94 4.32
CA GLN A 51 24.07 10.75 4.90
C GLN A 51 22.77 10.65 4.09
N LYS A 52 22.86 10.75 2.76
CA LYS A 52 21.71 10.57 1.85
C LYS A 52 21.08 9.19 1.97
N GLU A 53 21.91 8.14 2.06
CA GLU A 53 21.44 6.77 2.20
C GLU A 53 20.75 6.55 3.56
N VAL A 54 21.32 7.08 4.63
CA VAL A 54 20.72 7.03 5.98
C VAL A 54 19.39 7.79 6.02
N GLU A 55 19.30 8.95 5.38
CA GLU A 55 18.06 9.72 5.31
C GLU A 55 16.97 8.98 4.51
N ASN A 56 17.33 8.40 3.37
CA ASN A 56 16.42 7.57 2.59
C ASN A 56 15.95 6.35 3.39
N TYR A 57 16.86 5.67 4.08
CA TYR A 57 16.52 4.52 4.93
C TYR A 57 15.56 4.92 6.06
N LYS A 58 15.83 6.04 6.74
CA LYS A 58 14.93 6.58 7.78
C LYS A 58 13.55 6.92 7.23
N ASN A 59 13.48 7.49 6.03
CA ASN A 59 12.20 7.80 5.38
C ASN A 59 11.40 6.53 5.08
N ILE A 60 12.04 5.49 4.55
CA ILE A 60 11.41 4.19 4.31
C ILE A 60 10.94 3.57 5.64
N LEU A 61 11.76 3.61 6.68
CA LEU A 61 11.41 3.08 8.00
C LEU A 61 10.19 3.79 8.61
N ASN A 62 10.19 5.13 8.59
CA ASN A 62 9.07 5.92 9.11
C ASN A 62 7.76 5.64 8.34
N LYS A 63 7.85 5.49 7.01
CA LYS A 63 6.70 5.08 6.19
C LYS A 63 6.21 3.69 6.56
N ASN A 64 7.12 2.75 6.84
CA ASN A 64 6.76 1.40 7.26
C ASN A 64 6.00 1.40 8.59
N GLU A 65 6.52 2.08 9.61
CA GLU A 65 5.84 2.20 10.92
C GLU A 65 4.43 2.79 10.78
N LEU A 66 4.29 3.83 9.95
CA LEU A 66 3.00 4.46 9.69
C LEU A 66 2.04 3.52 8.95
N LEU A 67 2.53 2.81 7.93
CA LEU A 67 1.75 1.81 7.19
C LEU A 67 1.31 0.65 8.08
N GLN A 68 2.18 0.17 8.98
CA GLN A 68 1.84 -0.88 9.93
C GLN A 68 0.69 -0.44 10.84
N SER A 69 0.78 0.75 11.43
CA SER A 69 -0.28 1.28 12.31
C SER A 69 -1.61 1.44 11.58
N LYS A 70 -1.59 2.00 10.36
CA LYS A 70 -2.78 2.12 9.51
C LYS A 70 -3.36 0.74 9.17
N MET A 71 -2.51 -0.24 8.90
CA MET A 71 -2.94 -1.59 8.55
C MET A 71 -3.63 -2.32 9.71
N GLU A 72 -3.12 -2.16 10.93
CA GLU A 72 -3.77 -2.67 12.14
C GLU A 72 -5.17 -2.03 12.32
N GLY A 73 -5.31 -0.74 12.03
CA GLY A 73 -6.58 -0.03 12.01
C GLY A 73 -7.57 -0.60 10.98
N ILE A 74 -7.12 -0.79 9.73
CA ILE A 74 -7.93 -1.41 8.66
C ILE A 74 -8.36 -2.82 9.08
N TYR A 75 -7.45 -3.62 9.62
CA TYR A 75 -7.75 -5.00 10.04
C TYR A 75 -8.79 -5.04 11.18
N SER A 76 -8.68 -4.13 12.14
CA SER A 76 -9.66 -3.98 13.21
C SER A 76 -11.06 -3.64 12.66
N LYS A 77 -11.14 -2.63 11.77
CA LYS A 77 -12.40 -2.26 11.10
C LYS A 77 -12.98 -3.42 10.30
N MET A 78 -12.14 -4.16 9.58
CA MET A 78 -12.57 -5.33 8.80
C MET A 78 -13.11 -6.47 9.70
N SER A 79 -12.51 -6.69 10.86
CA SER A 79 -13.01 -7.64 11.87
C SER A 79 -14.39 -7.25 12.41
N ILE A 80 -14.66 -5.95 12.53
CA ILE A 80 -15.97 -5.44 12.95
C ILE A 80 -17.03 -5.72 11.87
N ILE A 81 -16.72 -5.46 10.60
CA ILE A 81 -17.60 -5.78 9.45
C ILE A 81 -17.89 -7.29 9.38
N ALA A 82 -16.88 -8.12 9.60
CA ALA A 82 -17.02 -9.58 9.53
C ALA A 82 -17.98 -10.15 10.59
N ASN A 83 -18.14 -9.47 11.73
CA ASN A 83 -18.98 -9.93 12.82
C ASN A 83 -20.43 -9.40 12.75
N ASP A 84 -20.81 -8.66 11.70
CA ASP A 84 -22.13 -8.00 11.53
C ASP A 84 -22.59 -7.23 12.79
N LYS A 85 -21.64 -6.76 13.61
CA LYS A 85 -21.90 -6.16 14.94
C LYS A 85 -22.42 -4.72 14.87
N VAL A 86 -22.50 -4.12 13.69
CA VAL A 86 -22.77 -2.68 13.51
C VAL A 86 -23.90 -2.47 12.52
N LYS A 87 -24.86 -1.59 12.87
CA LYS A 87 -25.98 -1.19 12.00
C LYS A 87 -25.57 -0.28 10.84
N ASN A 88 -24.42 0.37 10.94
CA ASN A 88 -23.86 1.29 9.93
C ASN A 88 -22.66 0.64 9.23
N ASP A 89 -22.90 -0.47 8.53
CA ASP A 89 -21.85 -1.18 7.79
C ASP A 89 -21.29 -0.29 6.65
N ASP A 90 -22.15 0.52 6.02
CA ASP A 90 -21.80 1.43 4.92
C ASP A 90 -20.72 2.46 5.33
N PHE A 91 -20.91 3.14 6.46
CA PHE A 91 -19.93 4.11 6.97
C PHE A 91 -18.59 3.45 7.29
N LEU A 92 -18.61 2.23 7.86
CA LEU A 92 -17.37 1.53 8.19
C LEU A 92 -16.59 1.15 6.93
N ARG A 93 -17.28 0.79 5.85
CA ARG A 93 -16.69 0.47 4.56
C ARG A 93 -16.06 1.68 3.89
N ASP A 94 -16.76 2.81 3.85
CA ASP A 94 -16.24 4.05 3.28
C ASP A 94 -14.94 4.46 4.00
N ASN A 95 -14.92 4.34 5.33
CA ASN A 95 -13.71 4.58 6.12
C ASN A 95 -12.57 3.61 5.79
N ILE A 96 -12.86 2.34 5.51
CA ILE A 96 -11.83 1.36 5.11
C ILE A 96 -11.28 1.71 3.73
N VAL A 97 -12.14 2.08 2.78
CA VAL A 97 -11.73 2.47 1.43
C VAL A 97 -10.88 3.75 1.48
N GLU A 98 -11.24 4.71 2.32
CA GLU A 98 -10.46 5.91 2.57
C GLU A 98 -9.10 5.59 3.19
N ASP A 99 -9.04 4.75 4.23
CA ASP A 99 -7.77 4.31 4.82
C ASP A 99 -6.87 3.56 3.83
N ILE A 100 -7.46 2.77 2.92
CA ILE A 100 -6.72 2.10 1.83
C ILE A 100 -6.12 3.14 0.88
N HIS A 101 -6.88 4.19 0.54
CA HIS A 101 -6.40 5.28 -0.31
C HIS A 101 -5.26 6.06 0.36
N ASP A 102 -5.40 6.36 1.66
CA ASP A 102 -4.34 6.95 2.47
C ASP A 102 -3.06 6.11 2.45
N CYS A 103 -3.17 4.80 2.67
CA CYS A 103 -2.02 3.90 2.64
C CYS A 103 -1.34 3.91 1.26
N LYS A 104 -2.13 3.99 0.19
CA LYS A 104 -1.59 4.12 -1.17
C LYS A 104 -0.84 5.43 -1.37
N ASN A 105 -1.34 6.53 -0.80
CA ASN A 105 -0.67 7.84 -0.84
C ASN A 105 0.64 7.84 -0.04
N ILE A 106 0.66 7.19 1.13
CA ILE A 106 1.86 7.03 1.98
C ILE A 106 2.94 6.23 1.25
N MET A 107 2.57 5.12 0.60
CA MET A 107 3.50 4.32 -0.20
C MET A 107 4.00 5.06 -1.44
N GLY A 108 3.14 5.82 -2.11
CA GLY A 108 3.51 6.60 -3.30
C GLY A 108 4.29 5.79 -4.34
N LYS A 109 5.46 6.29 -4.75
CA LYS A 109 6.36 5.63 -5.72
C LYS A 109 7.06 4.38 -5.13
N ASP A 110 7.16 4.30 -3.81
CA ASP A 110 7.83 3.19 -3.11
C ASP A 110 6.93 1.93 -3.05
N SER A 111 5.67 2.06 -3.45
CA SER A 111 4.68 0.97 -3.55
C SER A 111 5.16 -0.21 -4.41
N VAL A 112 5.95 0.04 -5.45
CA VAL A 112 6.36 -0.99 -6.42
C VAL A 112 7.60 -1.77 -5.98
N LYS A 113 8.50 -1.12 -5.22
CA LYS A 113 9.77 -1.71 -4.79
C LYS A 113 9.76 -2.10 -3.31
N GLU A 114 9.67 -1.11 -2.43
CA GLU A 114 9.83 -1.30 -0.99
C GLU A 114 8.56 -1.85 -0.32
N PHE A 115 7.37 -1.44 -0.80
CA PHE A 115 6.08 -1.77 -0.16
C PHE A 115 5.17 -2.68 -1.00
N LYS A 116 5.74 -3.54 -1.85
CA LYS A 116 4.98 -4.42 -2.75
C LYS A 116 3.98 -5.31 -2.01
N GLN A 117 4.35 -5.82 -0.84
CA GLN A 117 3.48 -6.69 -0.04
C GLN A 117 2.27 -5.95 0.51
N TYR A 118 2.49 -4.75 1.06
CA TYR A 118 1.39 -3.87 1.48
C TYR A 118 0.46 -3.53 0.33
N ALA A 119 1.01 -3.21 -0.84
CA ALA A 119 0.22 -2.91 -2.03
C ALA A 119 -0.66 -4.10 -2.47
N SER A 120 -0.11 -5.31 -2.46
CA SER A 120 -0.87 -6.52 -2.78
C SER A 120 -1.96 -6.80 -1.74
N LEU A 121 -1.65 -6.63 -0.46
CA LEU A 121 -2.59 -6.89 0.61
C LEU A 121 -3.76 -5.89 0.61
N LEU A 122 -3.46 -4.59 0.43
CA LEU A 122 -4.48 -3.54 0.31
C LEU A 122 -5.39 -3.76 -0.91
N LYS A 123 -4.84 -4.25 -2.03
CA LYS A 123 -5.65 -4.64 -3.20
C LYS A 123 -6.65 -5.74 -2.84
N ASN A 124 -6.19 -6.79 -2.15
CA ASN A 124 -7.04 -7.90 -1.74
C ASN A 124 -8.14 -7.45 -0.75
N ILE A 125 -7.80 -6.56 0.19
CA ILE A 125 -8.78 -6.00 1.14
C ILE A 125 -9.84 -5.19 0.38
N ASN A 126 -9.43 -4.34 -0.58
CA ASN A 126 -10.37 -3.57 -1.38
C ASN A 126 -11.32 -4.47 -2.19
N GLU A 127 -10.81 -5.53 -2.80
CA GLU A 127 -11.62 -6.54 -3.48
C GLU A 127 -12.62 -7.20 -2.50
N MET A 128 -12.17 -7.58 -1.31
CA MET A 128 -13.04 -8.19 -0.28
C MET A 128 -14.16 -7.24 0.18
N VAL A 129 -13.86 -5.96 0.40
CA VAL A 129 -14.87 -4.94 0.76
C VAL A 129 -15.91 -4.81 -0.35
N SER A 130 -15.48 -4.76 -1.62
CA SER A 130 -16.38 -4.69 -2.78
C SER A 130 -17.26 -5.92 -2.93
N LEU A 131 -16.75 -7.11 -2.58
CA LEU A 131 -17.52 -8.36 -2.62
C LEU A 131 -18.59 -8.39 -1.51
N LYS A 132 -18.23 -7.94 -0.30
CA LYS A 132 -19.16 -7.82 0.84
C LYS A 132 -20.27 -6.80 0.53
N ASP A 133 -20.02 -5.81 -0.34
CA ASP A 133 -21.03 -4.82 -0.77
C ASP A 133 -22.08 -5.47 -1.66
N LYS A 134 -21.62 -6.14 -2.73
CA LYS A 134 -22.48 -6.93 -3.62
C LYS A 134 -23.28 -8.01 -2.89
N LEU A 135 -22.70 -8.61 -1.84
CA LEU A 135 -23.38 -9.62 -1.05
C LEU A 135 -24.50 -9.03 -0.20
N ILE A 136 -24.31 -7.84 0.37
CA ILE A 136 -25.38 -7.14 1.10
C ILE A 136 -26.50 -6.72 0.15
N SER A 137 -26.16 -6.15 -1.02
CA SER A 137 -27.19 -5.76 -1.99
C SER A 137 -28.03 -6.95 -2.43
N ALA A 138 -27.39 -8.10 -2.72
CA ALA A 138 -28.09 -9.33 -3.08
C ALA A 138 -28.97 -9.86 -1.92
N SER A 139 -28.48 -9.81 -0.68
CA SER A 139 -29.28 -10.23 0.48
C SER A 139 -30.49 -9.32 0.75
N LEU A 140 -30.35 -8.03 0.49
CA LEU A 140 -31.46 -7.08 0.57
C LEU A 140 -32.52 -7.36 -0.50
N GLU A 141 -32.10 -7.65 -1.74
CA GLU A 141 -33.00 -8.06 -2.82
C GLU A 141 -33.73 -9.36 -2.48
N GLU A 142 -33.03 -10.35 -1.93
CA GLU A 142 -33.63 -11.61 -1.48
C GLU A 142 -34.71 -11.37 -0.41
N ARG A 143 -34.42 -10.55 0.62
CA ARG A 143 -35.40 -10.20 1.65
C ARG A 143 -36.61 -9.46 1.08
N ALA A 144 -36.39 -8.54 0.14
CA ALA A 144 -37.47 -7.85 -0.54
C ALA A 144 -38.36 -8.83 -1.33
N ALA A 145 -37.75 -9.79 -2.05
CA ALA A 145 -38.47 -10.83 -2.77
C ALA A 145 -39.28 -11.75 -1.83
N LEU A 146 -38.69 -12.16 -0.69
CA LEU A 146 -39.39 -12.95 0.34
C LEU A 146 -40.58 -12.19 0.92
N ASN A 147 -40.41 -10.91 1.25
CA ASN A 147 -41.51 -10.07 1.75
C ASN A 147 -42.64 -9.95 0.72
N ASN A 148 -42.30 -9.74 -0.56
CA ASN A 148 -43.27 -9.68 -1.64
C ASN A 148 -44.03 -11.02 -1.83
N LEU A 149 -43.34 -12.15 -1.70
CA LEU A 149 -43.97 -13.48 -1.75
C LEU A 149 -44.92 -13.69 -0.57
N GLN A 150 -44.50 -13.30 0.63
CA GLN A 150 -45.32 -13.43 1.83
C GLN A 150 -46.56 -12.54 1.76
N GLU A 151 -46.43 -11.34 1.20
CA GLU A 151 -47.57 -10.46 0.93
C GLU A 151 -48.53 -11.07 -0.11
N CYS A 152 -48.00 -11.63 -1.20
CA CYS A 152 -48.81 -12.33 -2.21
C CYS A 152 -49.57 -13.51 -1.61
N GLN A 153 -48.91 -14.33 -0.78
CA GLN A 153 -49.54 -15.45 -0.08
C GLN A 153 -50.65 -14.98 0.87
N GLY A 154 -50.41 -13.90 1.62
CA GLY A 154 -51.42 -13.29 2.50
C GLY A 154 -52.65 -12.83 1.71
N ARG A 155 -52.45 -12.14 0.59
CA ARG A 155 -53.53 -11.70 -0.31
C ARG A 155 -54.30 -12.90 -0.88
N LEU A 156 -53.62 -13.95 -1.33
CA LEU A 156 -54.25 -15.18 -1.83
C LEU A 156 -55.10 -15.88 -0.77
N ASN A 157 -54.64 -15.97 0.47
CA ASN A 157 -55.40 -16.57 1.57
C ASN A 157 -56.68 -15.78 1.88
N ILE A 158 -56.62 -14.44 1.81
CA ILE A 158 -57.79 -13.57 1.98
C ILE A 158 -58.79 -13.78 0.83
N VAL A 159 -58.33 -13.84 -0.41
CA VAL A 159 -59.21 -14.07 -1.58
C VAL A 159 -59.85 -15.46 -1.50
N THR A 160 -59.06 -16.49 -1.19
CA THR A 160 -59.53 -17.87 -1.10
C THR A 160 -60.59 -18.04 0.01
N SER A 161 -60.38 -17.44 1.18
CA SER A 161 -61.36 -17.46 2.27
C SER A 161 -62.64 -16.70 1.92
N LYS A 162 -62.56 -15.57 1.20
CA LYS A 162 -63.76 -14.87 0.69
C LYS A 162 -64.54 -15.73 -0.28
N ILE A 163 -63.88 -16.36 -1.26
CA ILE A 163 -64.53 -17.25 -2.23
C ILE A 163 -65.23 -18.41 -1.51
N LEU A 164 -64.55 -19.09 -0.57
CA LEU A 164 -65.12 -20.19 0.20
C LEU A 164 -66.36 -19.80 1.02
N ASN A 165 -66.39 -18.57 1.53
CA ASN A 165 -67.52 -18.05 2.29
C ASN A 165 -68.67 -17.54 1.39
N ASP A 166 -68.36 -17.06 0.18
CA ASP A 166 -69.33 -16.59 -0.81
C ASP A 166 -69.94 -17.72 -1.65
N VAL A 167 -69.40 -18.95 -1.60
CA VAL A 167 -70.08 -20.11 -2.20
C VAL A 167 -71.41 -20.33 -1.47
N PRO A 168 -72.58 -20.21 -2.15
CA PRO A 168 -73.85 -20.44 -1.52
C PRO A 168 -73.90 -21.88 -1.03
N LYS A 169 -74.11 -22.07 0.29
CA LYS A 169 -74.39 -23.38 0.88
C LYS A 169 -75.61 -23.95 0.15
N VAL A 170 -75.39 -24.87 -0.79
CA VAL A 170 -76.46 -25.64 -1.42
C VAL A 170 -77.07 -26.48 -0.32
N GLY A 171 -78.15 -25.95 0.27
CA GLY A 171 -78.93 -26.64 1.28
C GLY A 171 -79.39 -28.00 0.75
N PRO A 172 -79.53 -29.01 1.61
CA PRO A 172 -79.86 -30.37 1.18
C PRO A 172 -81.11 -30.33 0.30
N ARG A 173 -80.98 -30.86 -0.93
CA ARG A 173 -82.08 -31.03 -1.88
C ARG A 173 -83.26 -31.67 -1.15
N ARG A 174 -84.33 -30.89 -0.91
CA ARG A 174 -85.58 -31.43 -0.39
C ARG A 174 -86.05 -32.51 -1.36
N ARG A 175 -86.12 -33.76 -0.89
CA ARG A 175 -86.73 -34.86 -1.66
C ARG A 175 -88.19 -34.49 -1.98
N PRO A 176 -88.67 -34.72 -3.20
CA PRO A 176 -90.04 -34.41 -3.56
C PRO A 176 -90.99 -35.24 -2.71
N ARG A 177 -91.98 -34.57 -2.11
CA ARG A 177 -93.05 -35.18 -1.33
C ARG A 177 -93.94 -35.95 -2.31
N SER A 178 -94.04 -37.27 -2.18
CA SER A 178 -94.98 -38.05 -2.99
C SER A 178 -96.40 -37.70 -2.57
N ILE A 179 -97.19 -37.19 -3.52
CA ILE A 179 -98.64 -37.04 -3.37
C ILE A 179 -99.27 -38.30 -3.97
N ARG A 180 -99.57 -39.28 -3.12
CA ARG A 180 -100.80 -40.09 -3.14
C ARG A 180 -100.80 -41.10 -2.02
#